data_AF-A0A520GWA9-F1
#
_entry.id   AF-A0A520GWA9-F1
#
_cell.length_a   1.000
_cell.length_b   1.000
_cell.length_c   1.000
_cell.angle_alpha   90.00
_cell.angle_beta   90.00
_cell.angle_gamma   90.00
#
_symmetry.space_group_name_H-M   'P 1'
#
loop_
_entity.id
_entity.type
_entity.pdbx_description
1 polymer ?
#
loop_
_entity_poly.entity_id
_entity_poly.type
_entity_poly.pdbx_seq_one_letter_code
_entity_poly.pdbx_strand_id
1 'polypeptide(L)'
;PYWNLQAGVRQDLGAGAKRTYAALGVEGLAPYWFDVEGTLFLSDKGDVLARAEAWYDQRITQRAILQPRVELNLAAQDMPGSRIGAGLSTAELGLRLRYEIRREFAPYIGLSWERRYGATARYARSDGDTTGGVSLALGVRAWF
;
A
#
# COMPACT_ATOMS: atom_id res chain seq x y z
N PRO A 1 3.80 -21.94 7.95
CA PRO A 1 3.90 -20.70 7.13
C PRO A 1 3.41 -21.05 5.72
N TYR A 2 2.59 -20.20 5.12
CA TYR A 2 2.20 -20.34 3.72
C TYR A 2 2.89 -19.26 2.89
N TRP A 3 3.09 -19.55 1.62
CA TRP A 3 3.60 -18.61 0.63
C TRP A 3 2.86 -18.84 -0.68
N ASN A 4 2.31 -17.77 -1.23
CA ASN A 4 1.58 -17.76 -2.48
C ASN A 4 2.32 -16.88 -3.48
N LEU A 5 2.36 -17.32 -4.73
CA LEU A 5 2.85 -16.52 -5.85
C LEU A 5 1.65 -15.93 -6.58
N GLN A 6 1.74 -14.63 -6.88
CA GLN A 6 0.72 -13.89 -7.58
C GLN A 6 1.31 -13.29 -8.86
N ALA A 7 0.53 -13.28 -9.92
CA ALA A 7 0.89 -12.62 -11.18
C ALA A 7 -0.35 -11.94 -11.74
N GLY A 8 -0.19 -10.76 -12.32
CA GLY A 8 -1.31 -9.99 -12.83
C GLY A 8 -0.89 -8.82 -13.71
N VAL A 9 -1.90 -8.05 -14.15
CA VAL A 9 -1.71 -6.83 -14.93
C VAL A 9 -2.41 -5.70 -14.18
N ARG A 10 -1.72 -4.57 -14.01
CA ARG A 10 -2.26 -3.34 -13.42
C ARG A 10 -2.33 -2.26 -14.47
N GLN A 11 -3.46 -1.58 -14.57
CA GLN A 11 -3.64 -0.43 -15.45
C GLN A 11 -3.92 0.81 -14.60
N ASP A 12 -3.06 1.82 -14.71
CA ASP A 12 -3.31 3.11 -14.06
C ASP A 12 -4.25 3.95 -14.95
N LEU A 13 -5.41 4.32 -14.39
CA LEU A 13 -6.46 5.12 -15.03
C LEU A 13 -6.58 6.45 -14.27
N GLY A 14 -6.61 7.59 -14.97
CA GLY A 14 -6.81 8.91 -14.35
C GLY A 14 -5.95 10.03 -14.93
N ALA A 15 -5.87 11.14 -14.19
CA ALA A 15 -5.00 12.27 -14.51
C ALA A 15 -3.55 11.93 -14.11
N GLY A 16 -2.71 11.62 -15.11
CA GLY A 16 -1.33 11.21 -14.92
C GLY A 16 -0.81 10.43 -16.13
N ALA A 17 0.43 9.93 -16.06
CA ALA A 17 0.95 9.02 -17.08
C ALA A 17 0.15 7.72 -17.08
N LYS A 18 -0.57 7.45 -18.19
CA LYS A 18 -1.23 6.16 -18.40
C LYS A 18 -0.14 5.09 -18.54
N ARG A 19 -0.15 4.11 -17.64
CA ARG A 19 0.84 3.04 -17.60
C ARG A 19 0.15 1.70 -17.42
N THR A 20 0.62 0.71 -18.16
CA THR A 20 0.24 -0.69 -17.98
C THR A 20 1.41 -1.39 -17.35
N TYR A 21 1.21 -2.08 -16.23
CA TYR A 21 2.25 -2.82 -15.53
C TYR A 21 1.95 -4.31 -15.54
N ALA A 22 2.95 -5.11 -15.87
CA ALA A 22 3.00 -6.50 -15.42
C ALA A 22 3.35 -6.50 -13.92
N ALA A 23 2.59 -7.25 -13.12
CA ALA A 23 2.79 -7.35 -11.67
C ALA A 23 3.15 -8.80 -11.31
N LEU A 24 4.18 -8.97 -10.49
CA LEU A 24 4.59 -10.25 -9.91
C LEU A 24 4.73 -10.07 -8.40
N GLY A 25 3.91 -10.80 -7.63
CA GLY A 25 3.84 -10.69 -6.19
C GLY A 25 4.13 -12.00 -5.48
N VAL A 26 4.60 -11.89 -4.24
CA VAL A 26 4.65 -12.98 -3.28
C VAL A 26 3.95 -12.51 -2.01
N GLU A 27 3.09 -13.37 -1.47
CA GLU A 27 2.38 -13.13 -0.22
C GLU A 27 2.63 -14.31 0.71
N GLY A 28 2.84 -14.07 2.00
CA GLY A 28 2.95 -15.17 2.94
C GLY A 28 2.91 -14.74 4.40
N LEU A 29 2.96 -15.75 5.26
CA LEU A 29 2.96 -15.57 6.71
C LEU A 29 4.39 -15.69 7.25
N ALA A 30 4.96 -14.55 7.65
CA ALA A 30 6.27 -14.42 8.27
C ALA A 30 6.25 -14.88 9.76
N PRO A 31 7.43 -15.05 10.40
CA PRO A 31 7.51 -15.34 11.83
C PRO A 31 6.67 -14.35 12.65
N TYR A 32 6.15 -14.80 13.79
CA TYR A 32 5.19 -14.05 14.64
C TYR A 32 3.81 -13.77 14.01
N TRP A 33 3.45 -14.48 12.94
CA TRP A 33 2.15 -14.34 12.24
C TRP A 33 1.93 -12.95 11.61
N PHE A 34 3.00 -12.33 11.14
CA PHE A 34 2.88 -11.17 10.26
C PHE A 34 2.52 -11.64 8.86
N ASP A 35 1.49 -11.06 8.28
CA ASP A 35 1.23 -11.18 6.87
C ASP A 35 2.15 -10.21 6.13
N VAL A 36 2.85 -10.72 5.12
CA VAL A 36 3.80 -9.94 4.32
C VAL A 36 3.52 -10.13 2.84
N GLU A 37 3.61 -9.05 2.10
CA GLU A 37 3.49 -9.03 0.65
C GLU A 37 4.66 -8.26 0.03
N GLY A 38 5.21 -8.79 -1.05
CA GLY A 38 6.16 -8.10 -1.89
C GLY A 38 5.72 -8.18 -3.35
N THR A 39 5.59 -7.05 -4.02
CA THR A 39 5.15 -6.97 -5.42
C THR A 39 6.15 -6.19 -6.25
N LEU A 40 6.54 -6.75 -7.39
CA LEU A 40 7.31 -6.07 -8.43
C LEU A 40 6.38 -5.69 -9.57
N PHE A 41 6.54 -4.47 -10.10
CA PHE A 41 5.80 -3.97 -11.24
C PHE A 41 6.76 -3.55 -12.34
N LEU A 42 6.48 -3.97 -13.57
CA LEU A 42 7.20 -3.56 -14.78
C LEU A 42 6.23 -2.90 -15.76
N SER A 43 6.43 -1.62 -16.06
CA SER A 43 5.56 -0.90 -17.00
C SER A 43 5.87 -1.20 -18.46
N ASP A 44 4.91 -0.90 -19.33
CA ASP A 44 5.03 -0.85 -20.80
C ASP A 44 6.14 0.10 -21.31
N LYS A 45 6.66 0.96 -20.45
CA LYS A 45 7.68 1.98 -20.75
C LYS A 45 9.02 1.70 -20.09
N GLY A 46 9.16 0.53 -19.46
CA GLY A 46 10.40 0.08 -18.81
C GLY A 46 10.58 0.56 -17.38
N ASP A 47 9.61 1.32 -16.83
CA ASP A 47 9.60 1.73 -15.43
C ASP A 47 9.46 0.52 -14.50
N VAL A 48 10.33 0.39 -13.49
CA VAL A 48 10.33 -0.71 -12.51
C VAL A 48 10.01 -0.16 -11.13
N LEU A 49 8.96 -0.70 -10.52
CA LEU A 49 8.55 -0.38 -9.16
C LEU A 49 8.56 -1.64 -8.29
N ALA A 50 8.77 -1.45 -7.00
CA ALA A 50 8.58 -2.48 -6.00
C ALA A 50 7.69 -1.95 -4.88
N ARG A 51 6.84 -2.81 -4.34
CA ARG A 51 6.05 -2.56 -3.14
C ARG A 51 6.35 -3.65 -2.14
N ALA A 52 6.53 -3.27 -0.89
CA ALA A 52 6.56 -4.18 0.23
C ALA A 52 5.50 -3.75 1.24
N GLU A 53 4.67 -4.68 1.65
CA GLU A 53 3.62 -4.47 2.64
C GLU A 53 3.78 -5.49 3.76
N ALA A 54 3.52 -5.06 4.99
CA ALA A 54 3.38 -5.96 6.13
C ALA A 54 2.22 -5.49 7.00
N TRP A 55 1.39 -6.42 7.46
CA TRP A 55 0.33 -6.13 8.41
C TRP A 55 0.19 -7.24 9.45
N TYR A 56 -0.55 -6.94 10.52
CA TYR A 56 -0.78 -7.90 11.58
C TYR A 56 -2.21 -7.80 12.10
N ASP A 57 -2.98 -8.88 11.98
CA ASP A 57 -4.37 -8.91 12.46
C ASP A 57 -4.44 -9.22 13.95
N GLN A 58 -4.26 -8.20 14.79
CA GLN A 58 -4.34 -8.33 16.23
C GLN A 58 -5.79 -8.41 16.72
N ARG A 59 -6.20 -9.57 17.21
CA ARG A 59 -7.50 -9.75 17.86
C ARG A 59 -7.46 -9.21 19.29
N ILE A 60 -7.97 -8.00 19.48
CA ILE A 60 -8.11 -7.38 20.81
C ILE A 60 -9.25 -8.07 21.58
N THR A 61 -10.36 -8.36 20.88
CA THR A 61 -11.47 -9.16 21.40
C THR A 61 -11.96 -10.14 20.32
N GLN A 62 -12.99 -10.92 20.61
CA GLN A 62 -13.64 -11.78 19.61
C GLN A 62 -14.33 -11.02 18.46
N ARG A 63 -14.47 -9.69 18.57
CA ARG A 63 -15.13 -8.83 17.58
C ARG A 63 -14.31 -7.61 17.16
N ALA A 64 -13.28 -7.24 17.91
CA ALA A 64 -12.44 -6.09 17.64
C ALA A 64 -11.07 -6.55 17.16
N ILE A 65 -10.70 -6.14 15.94
CA ILE A 65 -9.45 -6.49 15.29
C ILE A 65 -8.71 -5.19 14.97
N LEU A 66 -7.53 -5.04 15.56
CA LEU A 66 -6.62 -3.94 15.30
C LEU A 66 -5.55 -4.41 14.33
N GLN A 67 -5.41 -3.71 13.21
CA GLN A 67 -4.50 -4.04 12.14
C GLN A 67 -3.50 -2.90 11.92
N PRO A 68 -2.33 -2.91 12.58
CA PRO A 68 -1.20 -2.13 12.13
C PRO A 68 -0.72 -2.62 10.76
N ARG A 69 -0.34 -1.68 9.89
CA ARG A 69 0.16 -1.91 8.53
C ARG A 69 1.33 -0.99 8.25
N VAL A 70 2.29 -1.49 7.49
CA VAL A 70 3.39 -0.71 6.92
C VAL A 70 3.43 -0.99 5.42
N GLU A 71 3.54 0.04 4.61
CA GLU A 71 3.74 -0.07 3.17
C GLU A 71 4.95 0.77 2.74
N LEU A 72 5.84 0.18 1.95
CA LEU A 72 7.00 0.83 1.36
C LEU A 72 6.91 0.71 -0.15
N ASN A 73 7.02 1.83 -0.86
CA ASN A 73 7.09 1.86 -2.31
C ASN A 73 8.49 2.29 -2.74
N LEU A 74 9.06 1.58 -3.72
CA LEU A 74 10.37 1.83 -4.29
C LEU A 74 10.30 1.91 -5.82
N ALA A 75 11.18 2.71 -6.41
CA ALA A 75 11.37 2.79 -7.86
C ALA A 75 12.83 2.58 -8.22
N ALA A 76 13.12 1.83 -9.29
CA ALA A 76 14.49 1.62 -9.72
C ALA A 76 15.07 2.83 -10.47
N GLN A 77 14.21 3.69 -11.02
CA GLN A 77 14.57 4.88 -11.77
C GLN A 77 13.68 6.09 -11.45
N ASP A 78 14.13 7.28 -11.85
CA ASP A 78 13.30 8.48 -11.82
C ASP A 78 12.24 8.39 -12.93
N MET A 79 10.99 8.66 -12.55
CA MET A 79 9.81 8.62 -13.43
C MET A 79 9.10 9.99 -13.38
N PRO A 80 9.63 11.03 -14.06
CA PRO A 80 9.09 12.38 -13.97
C PRO A 80 7.62 12.48 -14.40
N GLY A 81 7.22 11.68 -15.40
CA GLY A 81 5.83 11.63 -15.89
C GLY A 81 4.81 11.11 -14.88
N SER A 82 5.26 10.31 -13.91
CA SER A 82 4.44 9.82 -12.78
C SER A 82 4.77 10.54 -11.47
N ARG A 83 5.67 11.55 -11.50
CA ARG A 83 6.19 12.27 -10.31
C ARG A 83 6.76 11.33 -9.24
N ILE A 84 7.31 10.18 -9.64
CA ILE A 84 7.97 9.20 -8.75
C ILE A 84 9.48 9.30 -8.93
N GLY A 85 10.20 9.41 -7.83
CA GLY A 85 11.66 9.41 -7.79
C GLY A 85 12.27 8.03 -7.59
N ALA A 86 13.51 7.85 -8.04
CA ALA A 86 14.31 6.66 -7.80
C ALA A 86 14.57 6.42 -6.30
N GLY A 87 14.71 5.15 -5.93
CA GLY A 87 14.91 4.70 -4.55
C GLY A 87 13.59 4.53 -3.79
N LEU A 88 13.62 4.72 -2.46
CA LEU A 88 12.41 4.74 -1.65
C LEU A 88 11.57 5.96 -2.04
N SER A 89 10.39 5.72 -2.59
CA SER A 89 9.49 6.77 -3.07
C SER A 89 8.55 7.23 -1.97
N THR A 90 7.86 6.30 -1.32
CA THR A 90 6.97 6.55 -0.19
C THR A 90 7.08 5.49 0.89
N ALA A 91 6.79 5.89 2.13
CA ALA A 91 6.50 4.99 3.23
C ALA A 91 5.17 5.39 3.88
N GLU A 92 4.33 4.42 4.17
CA GLU A 92 3.05 4.59 4.83
C GLU A 92 2.99 3.73 6.09
N LEU A 93 2.53 4.34 7.18
CA LEU A 93 2.19 3.66 8.42
C LEU A 93 0.68 3.76 8.61
N GLY A 94 0.01 2.62 8.65
CA GLY A 94 -1.44 2.52 8.80
C GLY A 94 -1.81 1.83 10.12
N LEU A 95 -2.94 2.26 10.68
CA LEU A 95 -3.59 1.58 11.79
C LEU A 95 -5.09 1.53 11.52
N ARG A 96 -5.64 0.32 11.39
CA ARG A 96 -7.06 0.10 11.11
C ARG A 96 -7.71 -0.68 12.25
N LEU A 97 -8.79 -0.15 12.80
CA LEU A 97 -9.65 -0.85 13.75
C LEU A 97 -10.91 -1.31 13.03
N ARG A 98 -11.14 -2.62 12.99
CA ARG A 98 -12.36 -3.25 12.50
C ARG A 98 -13.17 -3.78 13.68
N TYR A 99 -14.47 -3.50 13.70
CA TYR A 99 -15.39 -4.00 14.72
C TYR A 99 -16.52 -4.80 14.10
N GLU A 100 -16.62 -6.09 14.40
CA GLU A 100 -17.64 -7.00 13.89
C GLU A 100 -18.89 -6.94 14.77
N ILE A 101 -19.87 -6.12 14.39
CA ILE A 101 -21.16 -6.04 15.11
C ILE A 101 -21.91 -7.36 14.95
N ARG A 102 -21.97 -7.81 13.71
CA ARG A 102 -22.31 -9.18 13.28
C ARG A 102 -21.23 -9.61 12.32
N ARG A 103 -21.08 -10.91 12.07
CA ARG A 103 -20.02 -11.36 11.17
C ARG A 103 -20.21 -10.68 9.81
N GLU A 104 -21.44 -10.60 9.32
CA GLU A 104 -21.86 -10.02 8.05
C GLU A 104 -21.78 -8.49 8.00
N PHE A 105 -21.48 -7.81 9.12
CA PHE A 105 -21.46 -6.35 9.20
C PHE A 105 -20.35 -5.86 10.14
N ALA A 106 -19.28 -5.36 9.53
CA ALA A 106 -18.08 -4.91 10.22
C ALA A 106 -17.67 -3.49 9.77
N PRO A 107 -18.09 -2.43 10.48
CA PRO A 107 -17.52 -1.11 10.31
C PRO A 107 -16.01 -1.11 10.63
N TYR A 108 -15.27 -0.23 9.97
CA TYR A 108 -13.88 0.01 10.26
C TYR A 108 -13.53 1.50 10.18
N ILE A 109 -12.57 1.87 11.02
CA ILE A 109 -11.91 3.18 11.01
C ILE A 109 -10.41 2.94 10.82
N GLY A 110 -9.77 3.75 9.99
CA GLY A 110 -8.35 3.67 9.72
C GLY A 110 -7.71 5.05 9.81
N LEU A 111 -6.51 5.10 10.37
CA LEU A 111 -5.62 6.24 10.30
C LEU A 111 -4.38 5.80 9.52
N SER A 112 -3.95 6.59 8.54
CA SER A 112 -2.65 6.38 7.92
C SER A 112 -1.83 7.64 7.88
N TRP A 113 -0.52 7.47 7.99
CA TRP A 113 0.47 8.52 7.85
C TRP A 113 1.39 8.16 6.70
N GLU A 114 1.44 9.01 5.69
CA GLU A 114 2.31 8.85 4.52
C GLU A 114 3.46 9.86 4.57
N ARG A 115 4.64 9.42 4.14
CA ARG A 115 5.79 10.27 3.86
C ARG A 115 6.40 9.95 2.50
N ARG A 116 6.69 10.99 1.73
CA ARG A 116 7.43 10.95 0.45
C ARG A 116 8.91 11.20 0.70
N TYR A 117 9.77 10.49 -0.02
CA TYR A 117 11.22 10.55 0.13
C TYR A 117 11.92 10.90 -1.20
N GLY A 118 13.22 11.18 -1.13
CA GLY A 118 14.07 11.34 -2.32
C GLY A 118 13.56 12.37 -3.34
N ALA A 119 13.61 11.99 -4.63
CA ALA A 119 13.10 12.85 -5.70
C ALA A 119 11.57 12.94 -5.70
N THR A 120 10.85 11.91 -5.23
CA THR A 120 9.39 11.95 -5.04
C THR A 120 8.96 13.11 -4.14
N ALA A 121 9.70 13.35 -3.04
CA ALA A 121 9.46 14.49 -2.17
C ALA A 121 9.79 15.83 -2.85
N ARG A 122 10.76 15.86 -3.77
CA ARG A 122 11.07 17.08 -4.54
C ARG A 122 9.98 17.39 -5.57
N TYR A 123 9.47 16.37 -6.26
CA TYR A 123 8.35 16.51 -7.17
C TYR A 123 7.13 17.08 -6.45
N ALA A 124 6.72 16.47 -5.33
CA ALA A 124 5.63 16.98 -4.51
C ALA A 124 5.81 18.47 -4.12
N ARG A 125 6.98 18.86 -3.61
CA ARG A 125 7.24 20.28 -3.28
C ARG A 125 7.16 21.21 -4.49
N SER A 126 7.64 20.76 -5.66
CA SER A 126 7.59 21.58 -6.88
C SER A 126 6.17 21.72 -7.45
N ASP A 127 5.26 20.81 -7.10
CA ASP A 127 3.82 20.94 -7.39
C ASP A 127 3.08 21.82 -6.37
N GLY A 128 3.75 22.26 -5.30
CA GLY A 128 3.10 22.93 -4.17
C GLY A 128 2.41 21.95 -3.19
N ASP A 129 2.61 20.64 -3.39
CA ASP A 129 2.06 19.60 -2.51
C ASP A 129 2.91 19.36 -1.27
N THR A 130 2.26 18.79 -0.26
CA THR A 130 2.96 18.33 0.95
C THR A 130 3.76 17.07 0.65
N THR A 131 4.88 16.87 1.35
CA THR A 131 5.68 15.64 1.24
C THR A 131 5.18 14.52 2.14
N GLY A 132 3.97 14.64 2.67
CA GLY A 132 3.40 13.69 3.62
C GLY A 132 2.10 14.24 4.21
N GLY A 133 1.39 13.38 4.91
CA GLY A 133 0.08 13.72 5.44
C GLY A 133 -0.50 12.61 6.30
N VAL A 134 -1.56 12.97 7.02
CA VAL A 134 -2.37 12.01 7.78
C VAL A 134 -3.71 11.90 7.08
N SER A 135 -4.16 10.68 6.86
CA SER A 135 -5.43 10.35 6.22
C SER A 135 -6.30 9.56 7.18
N LEU A 136 -7.59 9.90 7.25
CA LEU A 136 -8.58 9.13 7.99
C LEU A 136 -9.48 8.41 6.98
N ALA A 137 -9.67 7.11 7.18
CA ALA A 137 -10.58 6.29 6.40
C ALA A 137 -11.72 5.77 7.29
N LEU A 138 -12.95 5.88 6.81
CA LEU A 138 -14.12 5.28 7.42
C LEU A 138 -14.78 4.40 6.37
N GLY A 139 -15.12 3.17 6.73
CA GLY A 139 -15.79 2.27 5.82
C GLY A 139 -16.57 1.19 6.53
N VAL A 140 -17.35 0.45 5.76
CA VAL A 140 -18.17 -0.65 6.26
C VAL A 140 -17.98 -1.83 5.34
N ARG A 141 -17.71 -2.99 5.93
CA ARG A 141 -17.75 -4.27 5.23
C ARG A 141 -19.09 -4.93 5.53
N ALA A 142 -19.87 -5.27 4.50
CA ALA A 142 -21.18 -5.90 4.66
C ALA A 142 -21.40 -7.05 3.65
N TRP A 143 -22.08 -8.13 4.09
CA TRP A 143 -22.52 -9.31 3.32
C TRP A 143 -21.39 -10.15 2.69
N PHE A 144 -21.29 -11.42 3.07
CA PHE A 144 -20.39 -12.44 2.50
C PHE A 144 -21.13 -13.75 2.22
#